data_AF-A0A967KM41-F1
#
_entry.id   AF-A0A967KM41-F1
#
_cell.length_a   1.000
_cell.length_b   1.000
_cell.length_c   1.000
_cell.angle_alpha   90.00
_cell.angle_beta   90.00
_cell.angle_gamma   90.00
#
_symmetry.space_group_name_H-M   'P 1'
#
loop_
_entity.id
_entity.type
_entity.pdbx_description
1 polymer ?
#
loop_
_entity_poly.entity_id
_entity_poly.type
_entity_poly.pdbx_seq_one_letter_code
_entity_poly.pdbx_strand_id
1 'polypeptide(L)' 'MTLLEVRDLTTIFPTKRGEVRAVDGINLSISTGEILGLVGESGCGKSTALLSI' A
#
# COMPACT_ATOMS: atom_id res chain seq x y z
N MET A 1 6.93 -12.19 -16.33
CA MET A 1 7.67 -12.46 -15.08
C MET A 1 7.29 -11.36 -14.10
N THR A 2 6.90 -11.72 -12.88
CA THR A 2 6.59 -10.76 -11.82
C THR A 2 7.90 -10.16 -11.30
N LEU A 3 7.98 -8.84 -11.25
CA LEU A 3 9.13 -8.10 -10.71
C LEU A 3 8.94 -7.81 -9.23
N LEU A 4 7.72 -7.40 -8.84
CA LEU A 4 7.35 -7.10 -7.47
C LEU A 4 6.09 -7.88 -7.12
N GLU A 5 6.10 -8.55 -5.96
CA GLU A 5 4.94 -9.24 -5.40
C GLU A 5 4.83 -8.87 -3.92
N VAL A 6 3.69 -8.30 -3.55
CA VAL A 6 3.36 -7.85 -2.21
C VAL A 6 2.08 -8.55 -1.79
N ARG A 7 2.11 -9.19 -0.63
CA ARG A 7 0.96 -9.94 -0.08
C ARG A 7 0.60 -9.44 1.31
N ASP A 8 -0.69 -9.30 1.55
CA ASP A 8 -1.31 -8.92 2.83
C ASP A 8 -0.66 -7.69 3.50
N LEU A 9 -0.23 -6.71 2.69
CA LEU A 9 0.46 -5.52 3.18
C LEU A 9 -0.47 -4.73 4.10
N THR A 10 0.00 -4.54 5.33
CA THR A 10 -0.71 -3.82 6.38
C THR A 10 0.26 -2.84 7.06
N THR A 11 -0.13 -1.56 7.12
CA THR A 11 0.67 -0.51 7.75
C THR A 11 -0.16 0.18 8.81
N ILE A 12 0.27 0.08 10.06
CA ILE A 12 -0.45 0.59 11.23
C ILE A 12 0.35 1.74 11.85
N PHE A 13 -0.31 2.88 12.06
CA PHE A 13 0.26 4.01 12.78
C PHE A 13 -0.40 4.16 14.15
N PRO A 14 0.39 4.24 15.24
CA PRO A 14 -0.14 4.61 16.54
C PRO A 14 -0.47 6.11 16.57
N THR A 15 -1.67 6.47 17.02
CA THR A 15 -2.08 7.86 17.20
C THR A 15 -2.64 8.07 18.61
N LYS A 16 -2.80 9.33 19.02
CA LYS A 16 -3.44 9.68 20.30
C LYS A 16 -4.89 9.17 20.42
N ARG A 17 -5.55 8.85 19.30
CA ARG A 17 -6.94 8.35 19.26
C ARG A 17 -7.03 6.83 19.06
N GLY A 18 -5.91 6.13 19.12
CA GLY A 18 -5.80 4.71 18.83
C GLY A 18 -4.99 4.42 17.57
N GLU A 19 -4.99 3.16 17.16
CA GLU A 19 -4.29 2.70 15.96
C GLU A 19 -5.07 3.07 14.70
N VAL A 20 -4.34 3.53 13.68
CA VAL A 20 -4.88 3.74 12.33
C VAL A 20 -4.22 2.75 11.40
N ARG A 21 -5.02 1.84 10.85
CA ARG A 21 -4.60 0.97 9.73
C ARG A 21 -4.68 1.79 8.45
N ALA A 22 -3.55 2.37 8.05
CA ALA A 22 -3.46 3.21 6.85
C ALA A 22 -3.40 2.39 5.57
N VAL A 23 -2.96 1.13 5.66
CA VAL A 23 -3.05 0.10 4.64
C VAL A 23 -3.53 -1.17 5.35
N ASP A 24 -4.51 -1.88 4.78
CA ASP A 24 -5.19 -3.00 5.44
C ASP A 24 -5.26 -4.21 4.48
N GLY A 25 -4.30 -5.11 4.58
CA GLY A 25 -4.28 -6.39 3.87
C GLY A 25 -4.29 -6.32 2.34
N ILE A 26 -3.58 -5.36 1.72
CA ILE A 26 -3.59 -5.24 0.26
C ILE A 26 -2.61 -6.21 -0.42
N ASN A 27 -3.01 -6.71 -1.58
CA ASN A 27 -2.19 -7.57 -2.45
C ASN A 27 -1.87 -6.81 -3.75
N LEU A 28 -0.61 -6.79 -4.17
CA LEU A 28 -0.15 -6.12 -5.38
C LEU A 28 0.91 -6.96 -6.10
N SER A 29 0.83 -7.03 -7.42
CA SER A 29 1.89 -7.58 -8.27
C SER A 29 2.21 -6.62 -9.40
N ILE A 30 3.49 -6.42 -9.69
CA ILE A 30 3.95 -5.63 -10.85
C ILE A 30 4.87 -6.50 -11.69
N SER A 31 4.57 -6.61 -12.97
CA SER A 31 5.39 -7.34 -13.95
C SER A 31 6.59 -6.51 -14.41
N THR A 32 7.63 -7.16 -14.90
CA THR A 32 8.76 -6.44 -15.51
C THR A 32 8.29 -5.57 -16.67
N GLY A 33 8.59 -4.27 -16.62
CA GLY A 33 8.20 -3.28 -17.64
C GLY A 33 6.78 -2.74 -17.52
N GLU A 34 6.01 -3.17 -16.51
CA GLU A 34 4.67 -2.64 -16.24
C GLU A 34 4.73 -1.28 -15.53
N ILE A 35 3.82 -0.38 -15.90
CA ILE A 35 3.63 0.91 -15.22
C ILE A 35 2.32 0.83 -14.45
N LEU A 36 2.41 0.90 -13.12
CA LEU A 36 1.26 0.90 -12.22
C LEU A 36 0.95 2.33 -11.75
N GLY A 37 -0.30 2.76 -11.87
CA GLY A 37 -0.80 4.00 -11.27
C GLY A 37 -1.74 3.71 -10.10
N LEU A 38 -1.46 4.26 -8.92
CA LEU A 38 -2.33 4.16 -7.74
C LEU A 38 -3.09 5.46 -7.52
N VAL A 39 -4.43 5.43 -7.66
CA VAL A 39 -5.31 6.61 -7.60
C VAL A 39 -6.40 6.46 -6.53
N GLY A 40 -6.93 7.59 -6.05
CA GLY A 40 -7.93 7.62 -4.98
C GLY A 40 -7.91 8.95 -4.21
N GLU A 41 -8.87 9.15 -3.31
CA GLU A 41 -9.04 10.39 -2.52
C GLU A 41 -7.84 10.72 -1.62
N SER A 42 -7.66 12.00 -1.29
CA SER A 42 -6.60 12.41 -0.35
C SER A 42 -6.78 11.70 1.00
N GLY A 43 -5.71 11.11 1.54
CA GLY A 43 -5.75 10.39 2.82
C GLY A 43 -6.16 8.92 2.75
N CYS A 44 -6.50 8.35 1.58
CA CYS A 44 -6.93 6.94 1.48
C CYS A 44 -5.78 5.89 1.53
N GLY A 45 -4.57 6.27 1.95
CA GLY A 45 -3.46 5.32 2.13
C GLY A 45 -2.51 5.10 0.94
N LYS A 46 -2.69 5.78 -0.20
CA LYS A 46 -1.87 5.57 -1.42
C LYS A 46 -0.36 5.74 -1.19
N SER A 47 0.04 6.90 -0.68
CA SER A 47 1.46 7.19 -0.44
C SER A 47 2.02 6.27 0.64
N THR A 48 1.22 5.91 1.63
CA THR A 48 1.61 4.94 2.66
C THR A 48 1.87 3.56 2.06
N ALA A 49 0.99 3.07 1.18
CA ALA A 49 1.17 1.81 0.49
C ALA A 49 2.48 1.78 -0.31
N LEU A 50 2.76 2.84 -1.08
CA LEU A 50 3.99 2.95 -1.88
C LEU A 50 5.26 3.12 -1.04
N LEU A 51 5.17 3.72 0.15
CA LEU A 51 6.31 3.87 1.08
C LEU A 51 6.56 2.62 1.94
N SER A 52 5.61 1.68 1.99
CA SER A 52 5.70 0.47 2.82
C SER A 52 6.26 -0.74 2.06
N ILE A 53 6.60 -0.55 0.78
CA ILE A 53 7.20 -1.55 -0.13
C ILE A 53 8.64 -1.10 -0.41
#